data_AF-A0AAV0R5R5-F1
#
_entry.id   AF-A0AAV0R5R5-F1
#
_cell.length_a   1.000
_cell.length_b   1.000
_cell.length_c   1.000
_cell.angle_alpha   90.00
_cell.angle_beta   90.00
_cell.angle_gamma   90.00
#
_symmetry.space_group_name_H-M   'P 1'
#
loop_
_entity.id
_entity.type
_entity.pdbx_description
1 polymer ?
#
loop_
_entity_poly.entity_id
_entity_poly.type
_entity_poly.pdbx_seq_one_letter_code
_entity_poly.pdbx_strand_id
1 'polypeptide(L)'
;MAVRALKKEARSWFNEKGSNLDSEDDDVYAKASAWYHVTYHPKYWGVYNEGMNRPHFLSFPWCVYDKLIHIKKKKVARRKELEKLEYQLQHDLRL
;
A
#
# COMPACT_ATOMS: atom_id res chain seq x y z
N MET A 1 -4.72 -0.14 -27.28
CA MET A 1 -5.94 0.58 -26.83
C MET A 1 -6.63 -0.12 -25.66
N ALA A 2 -6.89 -1.44 -25.71
CA ALA A 2 -7.61 -2.20 -24.67
C ALA A 2 -7.04 -2.09 -23.24
N VAL A 3 -5.72 -2.26 -23.05
CA VAL A 3 -5.09 -2.21 -21.71
C VAL A 3 -5.25 -0.85 -21.03
N ARG A 4 -5.27 0.25 -21.79
CA ARG A 4 -5.47 1.60 -21.24
C ARG A 4 -6.92 1.82 -20.80
N ALA A 5 -7.88 1.26 -21.53
CA ALA A 5 -9.30 1.30 -21.15
C ALA A 5 -9.55 0.48 -19.88
N LEU A 6 -9.06 -0.77 -19.82
CA LEU A 6 -9.15 -1.63 -18.63
C LEU A 6 -8.53 -0.96 -17.39
N LYS A 7 -7.39 -0.29 -17.55
CA LYS A 7 -6.76 0.47 -16.46
C LYS A 7 -7.63 1.63 -15.97
N LYS A 8 -8.32 2.32 -16.87
CA LYS A 8 -9.23 3.43 -16.51
C LYS A 8 -10.47 2.91 -15.78
N GLU A 9 -11.04 1.83 -16.27
CA GLU A 9 -12.21 1.17 -15.69
C GLU A 9 -11.92 0.65 -14.27
N ALA A 10 -10.82 -0.10 -14.09
CA ALA A 10 -10.40 -0.58 -12.78
C ALA A 10 -10.08 0.56 -11.80
N ARG A 11 -9.58 1.71 -12.29
CA ARG A 11 -9.36 2.90 -11.47
C ARG A 11 -10.68 3.56 -11.06
N SER A 12 -11.67 3.60 -11.96
CA SER A 12 -13.01 4.09 -11.64
C SER A 12 -13.62 3.27 -10.50
N TRP A 13 -13.66 1.95 -10.62
CA TRP A 13 -14.24 1.08 -9.58
C TRP A 13 -13.60 1.26 -8.20
N PHE A 14 -12.30 1.57 -8.18
CA PHE A 14 -11.57 1.82 -6.94
C PHE A 14 -11.99 3.14 -6.28
N ASN A 15 -12.16 4.20 -7.08
CA ASN A 15 -12.49 5.55 -6.62
C ASN A 15 -14.00 5.77 -6.38
N GLU A 16 -14.86 5.03 -7.08
CA GLU A 16 -16.31 5.29 -7.14
C GLU A 16 -17.10 4.67 -5.97
N LYS A 17 -16.51 3.69 -5.26
CA LYS A 17 -17.11 3.07 -4.06
C LYS A 17 -16.71 3.76 -2.74
N GLY A 18 -16.53 5.08 -2.74
CA GLY A 18 -16.42 5.88 -1.53
C GLY A 18 -17.81 6.25 -1.05
N SER A 19 -18.27 5.66 0.05
CA SER A 19 -19.50 6.09 0.73
C SER A 19 -19.35 7.56 1.14
N ASN A 20 -20.42 8.35 1.01
CA ASN A 20 -20.57 9.76 1.43
C ASN A 20 -20.37 10.01 2.95
N LEU A 21 -19.60 9.17 3.64
CA LEU A 21 -19.38 9.22 5.07
C LEU A 21 -17.87 9.41 5.32
N ASP A 22 -17.53 10.68 5.48
CA ASP A 22 -16.34 11.25 6.12
C ASP A 22 -14.99 10.54 5.86
N SER A 23 -14.19 11.17 4.99
CA SER A 23 -12.81 10.83 4.60
C SER A 23 -12.67 9.86 3.41
N GLU A 24 -13.06 10.32 2.21
CA GLU A 24 -12.73 9.66 0.94
C GLU A 24 -11.23 9.30 0.82
N ASP A 25 -10.33 10.08 1.44
CA ASP A 25 -8.87 9.87 1.34
C ASP A 25 -8.40 8.68 2.21
N ASP A 26 -8.91 8.51 3.44
CA ASP A 26 -8.51 7.38 4.31
C ASP A 26 -9.01 6.03 3.79
N ASP A 27 -10.22 5.99 3.20
CA ASP A 27 -10.79 4.78 2.60
C ASP A 27 -9.93 4.30 1.42
N VAL A 28 -9.42 5.23 0.60
CA VAL A 28 -8.53 4.95 -0.53
C VAL A 28 -7.18 4.35 -0.06
N TYR A 29 -6.58 4.86 1.03
CA TYR A 29 -5.35 4.28 1.58
C TYR A 29 -5.58 2.92 2.25
N ALA A 30 -6.73 2.73 2.91
CA ALA A 30 -7.12 1.46 3.51
C ALA A 30 -7.31 0.38 2.45
N LYS A 31 -8.06 0.69 1.38
CA LYS A 31 -8.25 -0.17 0.22
C LYS A 31 -6.92 -0.52 -0.46
N ALA A 32 -6.02 0.46 -0.63
CA ALA A 32 -4.68 0.22 -1.17
C ALA A 32 -3.87 -0.74 -0.28
N SER A 33 -3.92 -0.54 1.03
CA SER A 33 -3.23 -1.40 2.01
C SER A 33 -3.77 -2.83 2.01
N ALA A 34 -5.10 -2.99 1.94
CA ALA A 34 -5.75 -4.29 1.83
C ALA A 34 -5.34 -5.01 0.53
N TRP A 35 -5.29 -4.29 -0.59
CA TRP A 35 -4.81 -4.83 -1.86
C TRP A 35 -3.36 -5.31 -1.73
N TYR A 36 -2.46 -4.48 -1.19
CA TYR A 36 -1.06 -4.89 -0.96
C TYR A 36 -0.97 -6.15 -0.11
N HIS A 37 -1.80 -6.24 0.94
CA HIS A 37 -1.81 -7.39 1.84
C HIS A 37 -2.09 -8.69 1.10
N VAL A 38 -3.09 -8.72 0.22
CA VAL A 38 -3.48 -9.94 -0.48
C VAL A 38 -2.62 -10.27 -1.71
N THR A 39 -1.83 -9.31 -2.22
CA THR A 39 -1.02 -9.51 -3.45
C THR A 39 0.47 -9.63 -3.21
N TYR A 40 1.04 -8.80 -2.34
CA TYR A 40 2.49 -8.64 -2.19
C TYR A 40 3.01 -8.97 -0.80
N HIS A 41 2.13 -9.18 0.18
CA HIS A 41 2.58 -9.40 1.55
C HIS A 41 3.38 -10.71 1.63
N PRO A 42 4.56 -10.71 2.28
CA PRO A 42 5.47 -11.87 2.32
C PRO A 42 4.82 -13.17 2.84
N LYS A 43 3.78 -13.06 3.67
CA LYS A 43 3.02 -14.21 4.17
C LYS A 43 2.15 -14.93 3.12
N TYR A 44 1.79 -14.26 2.03
CA TYR A 44 0.95 -14.82 0.97
C TYR A 44 1.70 -14.92 -0.37
N TRP A 45 2.73 -14.09 -0.51
CA TRP A 45 3.69 -14.19 -1.61
C TRP A 45 4.38 -15.55 -1.60
N GLY A 46 4.27 -16.32 -2.69
CA GLY A 46 4.90 -17.64 -2.80
C GLY A 46 4.09 -18.82 -2.26
N VAL A 47 3.17 -18.60 -1.32
CA VAL A 47 2.48 -19.68 -0.58
C VAL A 47 1.41 -20.39 -1.41
N TYR A 48 0.69 -19.66 -2.27
CA TYR A 48 -0.39 -20.24 -3.09
C TYR A 48 0.10 -20.96 -4.36
N ASN A 49 1.43 -21.09 -4.55
CA ASN A 49 2.03 -21.82 -5.68
C ASN A 49 2.89 -23.01 -5.24
N GLU A 50 2.75 -23.48 -4.00
CA GLU A 50 3.35 -24.76 -3.61
C GLU A 50 2.80 -25.88 -4.52
N GLY A 51 3.65 -26.40 -5.42
CA GLY A 51 3.33 -27.48 -6.35
C GLY A 51 2.77 -27.06 -7.72
N MET A 52 2.52 -25.76 -7.97
CA MET A 52 2.14 -25.27 -9.30
C MET A 52 3.28 -24.42 -9.88
N ASN A 53 3.97 -24.97 -10.89
CA ASN A 53 5.08 -24.32 -11.62
C ASN A 53 4.56 -23.19 -12.55
N ARG A 54 3.74 -22.29 -12.01
CA ARG A 54 3.13 -21.17 -12.70
C ARG A 54 3.76 -19.87 -12.21
N PRO A 55 4.11 -18.94 -13.11
CA PRO A 55 4.56 -17.62 -12.68
C PRO A 55 3.48 -16.96 -11.83
N HIS A 56 3.88 -16.35 -10.72
CA HIS A 56 3.00 -15.54 -9.89
C HIS A 56 2.52 -14.33 -10.69
N PHE A 57 1.37 -14.46 -11.35
CA PHE A 57 0.75 -13.34 -12.05
C PHE A 57 0.09 -12.41 -11.03
N LEU A 58 0.85 -11.42 -10.61
CA LEU A 58 0.32 -10.24 -9.93
C LEU A 58 -0.50 -9.43 -10.92
N SER A 59 -1.82 -9.54 -10.85
CA SER A 59 -2.70 -8.63 -11.58
C SER A 59 -2.67 -7.23 -10.95
N PHE A 60 -3.06 -6.24 -11.77
CA PHE A 60 -2.61 -4.85 -11.78
C PHE A 60 -2.60 -4.09 -10.43
N PRO A 61 -1.41 -3.77 -9.87
CA PRO A 61 -1.26 -2.79 -8.78
C PRO A 61 -1.28 -1.34 -9.27
N TRP A 62 -1.31 -1.10 -10.57
CA TRP A 62 -1.10 0.23 -11.15
C TRP A 62 -2.22 1.24 -10.84
N CYS A 63 -3.40 0.79 -10.44
CA CYS A 63 -4.48 1.69 -10.03
C CYS A 63 -4.25 2.30 -8.64
N VAL A 64 -3.48 1.64 -7.76
CA VAL A 64 -3.24 2.04 -6.36
C VAL A 64 -1.77 2.31 -6.04
N TYR A 65 -0.87 2.13 -7.02
CA TYR A 65 0.57 2.24 -6.84
C TYR A 65 1.02 3.61 -6.29
N ASP A 66 0.40 4.69 -6.74
CA ASP A 66 0.63 6.04 -6.24
C ASP A 66 0.35 6.13 -4.73
N LYS A 67 -0.78 5.57 -4.29
CA LYS A 67 -1.18 5.52 -2.88
C LYS A 67 -0.24 4.64 -2.06
N LEU A 68 0.19 3.50 -2.60
CA LEU A 68 1.17 2.63 -1.95
C LEU A 68 2.54 3.31 -1.77
N ILE A 69 3.04 4.02 -2.79
CA ILE A 69 4.27 4.82 -2.67
C ILE A 69 4.09 5.87 -1.58
N HIS A 70 2.97 6.58 -1.58
CA HIS A 70 2.69 7.63 -0.62
C HIS A 70 2.66 7.09 0.82
N ILE A 71 1.99 5.96 1.05
CA ILE A 71 2.00 5.24 2.33
C ILE A 71 3.43 4.90 2.74
N LYS A 72 4.24 4.35 1.82
CA LYS A 72 5.64 3.99 2.09
C LYS A 72 6.47 5.21 2.48
N LYS A 73 6.35 6.32 1.75
CA LYS A 73 7.04 7.59 2.05
C LYS A 73 6.65 8.12 3.43
N LYS A 74 5.34 8.19 3.74
CA LYS A 74 4.84 8.61 5.06
C LYS A 74 5.39 7.72 6.18
N LYS A 75 5.39 6.39 6.01
CA LYS A 75 5.93 5.46 7.02
C LYS A 75 7.44 5.63 7.25
N VAL A 76 8.22 5.85 6.19
CA VAL A 76 9.67 6.10 6.30
C VAL A 76 9.95 7.43 7.00
N ALA A 77 9.22 8.50 6.67
CA ALA A 77 9.38 9.79 7.32
C ALA A 77 9.11 9.70 8.82
N ARG A 78 7.98 9.11 9.23
CA ARG A 78 7.65 8.92 10.65
C ARG A 78 8.67 8.08 11.40
N ARG A 79 9.21 7.04 10.77
CA ARG A 79 10.25 6.22 11.39
C ARG A 79 11.51 7.03 11.69
N LYS A 80 11.96 7.85 10.73
CA LYS A 80 13.12 8.73 10.93
C LYS A 80 12.89 9.77 12.03
N GLU A 81 11.68 10.32 12.11
CA GLU A 81 11.30 11.25 13.18
C GLU A 81 11.34 10.58 14.55
N LEU A 82 10.82 9.36 14.68
CA LEU A 82 10.89 8.58 15.91
C LEU A 82 12.33 8.25 16.30
N GLU A 83 13.16 7.78 15.37
CA GLU A 83 14.58 7.51 15.61
C GLU A 83 15.33 8.77 16.09
N LYS A 84 15.00 9.95 15.53
CA LYS A 84 15.56 11.23 15.97
C LYS A 84 15.12 11.59 17.40
N LEU A 85 13.84 11.43 17.72
CA LEU A 85 13.30 11.71 19.05
C LEU A 85 13.89 10.78 20.11
N GLU A 86 14.02 9.49 19.79
CA GLU A 86 14.67 8.50 20.66
C GLU A 86 16.13 8.86 20.93
N TYR A 87 16.88 9.28 19.90
CA TYR A 87 18.24 9.75 20.05
C TYR A 87 18.33 10.98 20.98
N GLN A 88 17.43 11.95 20.82
CA GLN A 88 17.37 13.14 21.67
C GLN A 88 17.08 12.79 23.12
N LEU A 89 16.04 11.98 23.38
CA LEU A 89 15.69 11.52 24.73
C LEU A 89 16.85 10.77 25.41
N GLN A 90 17.53 9.90 24.68
CA GLN A 90 18.69 9.17 25.20
C GLN A 90 19.86 10.10 25.52
N HIS A 91 20.04 11.18 24.77
CA HIS A 91 21.10 12.15 25.01
C HIS A 91 20.79 13.03 26.23
N ASP A 92 19.54 13.51 26.33
CA ASP A 92 19.09 14.37 27.43
C ASP A 92 19.05 13.62 28.77
N LEU A 93 18.76 12.31 28.77
CA LEU A 93 18.78 11.46 29.97
C LEU A 93 20.19 11.05 30.43
N ARG A 94 21.24 11.37 29.65
CA ARG A 94 22.65 11.08 29.98
C ARG A 94 23.39 12.30 30.56
N LEU A 95 22.73 13.45 30.64
CA LEU A 95 23.18 14.67 31.33
C LEU A 95 22.57 14.73 32.74
#